data_AF-A0A5D2MR35-F1
#
_entry.id   AF-A0A5D2MR35-F1
#
_cell.length_a   1.000
_cell.length_b   1.000
_cell.length_c   1.000
_cell.angle_alpha   90.00
_cell.angle_beta   90.00
_cell.angle_gamma   90.00
#
_symmetry.space_group_name_H-M   'P 1'
#
loop_
_entity.id
_entity.type
_entity.pdbx_description
1 polymer ?
#
loop_
_entity_poly.entity_id
_entity_poly.type
_entity_poly.pdbx_seq_one_letter_code
_entity_poly.pdbx_strand_id
1 'polypeptide(L)'
;MISGKGMRPGDIVTASNGKTIEVNNTDAEGVFIPNDDLAKELFQASEASGEKFWRMPLEESYWESMKSGVADMVNTGGRQGGAINAALFLKQFVDEKVKVDAR
;
A
#
# COMPACT_ATOMS: atom_id res chain seq x y z
N MET A 1 2.57 19.07 -4.24
CA MET A 1 2.63 19.89 -3.00
C MET A 1 2.92 18.94 -1.85
N ILE A 2 4.16 18.89 -1.35
CA ILE A 2 4.46 18.11 -0.14
C ILE A 2 4.05 19.00 1.04
N SER A 3 2.96 18.63 1.70
CA SER A 3 2.50 19.31 2.91
C SER A 3 3.45 18.98 4.06
N GLY A 4 3.96 20.00 4.76
CA GLY A 4 4.82 19.84 5.95
C GLY A 4 4.10 19.31 7.20
N LYS A 5 2.86 18.81 7.07
CA LYS A 5 2.04 18.23 8.14
C LYS A 5 1.90 16.71 8.02
N GLY A 6 2.99 16.01 7.68
CA GLY A 6 3.04 14.55 7.80
C GLY A 6 3.10 14.14 9.28
N MET A 7 2.58 12.96 9.62
CA MET A 7 2.84 12.36 10.93
C MET A 7 4.32 12.02 11.03
N ARG A 8 4.92 12.33 12.17
CA ARG A 8 6.32 12.05 12.50
C ARG A 8 6.37 11.21 13.77
N PRO A 9 7.41 10.38 13.93
CA PRO A 9 7.70 9.76 15.22
C PRO A 9 7.73 10.81 16.34
N GLY A 10 7.03 10.55 17.43
CA GLY A 10 6.84 11.45 18.57
C GLY A 10 5.65 12.41 18.46
N ASP A 11 4.90 12.44 17.34
CA ASP A 11 3.66 13.22 17.27
C ASP A 11 2.59 12.57 18.19
N ILE A 12 1.81 13.38 18.91
CA ILE A 12 0.68 12.91 19.73
C ILE A 12 -0.64 13.20 19.01
N VAL A 13 -1.44 12.16 18.80
CA VAL A 13 -2.77 12.26 18.18
C VAL A 13 -3.85 11.99 19.23
N THR A 14 -4.86 12.85 19.28
CA THR A 14 -6.04 12.66 20.14
C THR A 14 -7.14 11.96 19.35
N ALA A 15 -7.53 10.76 19.78
CA ALA A 15 -8.62 10.01 19.21
C ALA A 15 -9.99 10.64 19.58
N SER A 16 -11.04 10.30 18.83
CA SER A 16 -12.41 10.82 19.05
C SER A 16 -12.99 10.50 20.43
N ASN A 17 -12.45 9.50 21.12
CA ASN A 17 -12.81 9.11 22.48
C ASN A 17 -11.95 9.80 23.57
N GLY A 18 -11.14 10.79 23.20
CA GLY A 18 -10.30 11.56 24.12
C GLY A 18 -8.99 10.89 24.54
N LYS A 19 -8.68 9.68 24.05
CA LYS A 19 -7.39 9.02 24.32
C LYS A 19 -6.28 9.66 23.48
N THR A 20 -5.12 9.86 24.08
CA THR A 20 -3.91 10.33 23.40
C THR A 20 -3.04 9.15 22.98
N ILE A 21 -2.52 9.21 21.76
CA ILE A 21 -1.70 8.16 21.14
C ILE A 21 -0.40 8.81 20.69
N GLU A 22 0.74 8.31 21.17
CA GLU A 22 2.05 8.70 20.66
C GLU A 22 2.37 7.87 19.42
N VAL A 23 2.74 8.54 18.33
CA VAL A 23 3.19 7.90 17.10
C VAL A 23 4.65 7.47 17.32
N ASN A 24 4.89 6.25 17.80
CA ASN A 24 6.26 5.72 17.98
C ASN A 24 6.80 5.04 16.73
N ASN A 25 5.93 4.35 15.98
CA ASN A 25 6.18 3.79 14.66
C ASN A 25 4.84 3.59 13.92
N THR A 26 4.84 3.44 12.61
CA THR A 26 3.72 2.80 11.91
C THR A 26 3.77 1.31 12.23
N ASP A 27 3.01 0.86 13.23
CA ASP A 27 3.07 -0.53 13.72
C ASP A 27 2.65 -1.60 12.70
N ALA A 28 2.05 -1.21 11.56
CA ALA A 28 1.77 -2.10 10.45
C ALA A 28 1.63 -1.35 9.12
N GLU A 29 2.34 -1.78 8.10
CA GLU A 29 2.25 -1.22 6.74
C GLU A 29 1.21 -1.95 5.87
N GLY A 30 0.53 -1.20 5.00
CA GLY A 30 -0.34 -1.81 3.98
C GLY A 30 0.48 -2.28 2.79
N VAL A 31 0.46 -3.58 2.49
CA VAL A 31 1.18 -4.19 1.37
C VAL A 31 0.22 -4.70 0.29
N PHE A 32 0.55 -4.46 -0.97
CA PHE A 32 -0.20 -4.97 -2.13
C PHE A 32 0.64 -6.03 -2.82
N ILE A 33 0.18 -7.29 -2.75
CA ILE A 33 0.92 -8.43 -3.29
C ILE A 33 0.01 -9.17 -4.27
N PRO A 34 0.35 -9.19 -5.57
CA PRO A 34 -0.49 -9.81 -6.60
C PRO A 34 -0.42 -11.35 -6.58
N ASN A 35 0.63 -11.93 -6.00
CA ASN A 35 0.86 -13.37 -5.95
C ASN A 35 0.68 -13.90 -4.52
N ASP A 36 -0.14 -14.94 -4.37
CA ASP A 36 -0.44 -15.54 -3.06
C ASP A 36 0.73 -16.28 -2.42
N ASP A 37 1.59 -16.91 -3.22
CA ASP A 37 2.75 -17.64 -2.69
C ASP A 37 3.82 -16.66 -2.22
N LEU A 38 4.08 -15.59 -2.98
CA LEU A 38 4.94 -14.49 -2.51
C LEU A 38 4.38 -13.84 -1.24
N ALA A 39 3.06 -13.69 -1.15
CA ALA A 39 2.44 -13.15 0.05
C ALA A 39 2.72 -14.06 1.26
N LYS A 40 2.58 -15.38 1.12
CA LYS A 40 2.88 -16.34 2.20
C LYS A 40 4.34 -16.27 2.64
N GLU A 41 5.28 -16.26 1.70
CA GLU A 41 6.71 -16.16 1.99
C GLU A 41 7.03 -14.86 2.75
N LEU A 42 6.46 -13.74 2.29
CA LEU A 42 6.62 -12.47 2.98
C LEU A 42 6.05 -12.57 4.40
N PHE A 43 4.83 -13.12 4.57
CA PHE A 43 4.20 -13.26 5.90
C PHE A 43 5.04 -14.10 6.86
N GLN A 44 5.66 -15.18 6.38
CA GLN A 44 6.60 -15.97 7.18
C GLN A 44 7.82 -15.14 7.59
N ALA A 45 8.36 -14.32 6.69
CA ALA A 45 9.46 -13.42 6.99
C ALA A 45 9.07 -12.30 7.98
N SER A 46 7.83 -11.77 7.92
CA SER A 46 7.35 -10.84 8.95
C SER A 46 7.30 -11.45 10.34
N GLU A 47 6.81 -12.68 10.45
CA GLU A 47 6.72 -13.35 11.75
C GLU A 47 8.11 -13.54 12.36
N ALA A 48 9.12 -13.83 11.53
CA ALA A 48 10.51 -13.98 11.98
C ALA A 48 11.19 -12.64 12.34
N SER A 49 10.91 -11.56 11.60
CA SER A 49 11.53 -10.24 11.79
C SER A 49 10.82 -9.36 12.83
N GLY A 50 9.53 -9.62 13.09
CA GLY A 50 8.67 -8.79 13.91
C GLY A 50 8.07 -7.58 13.19
N GLU A 51 8.36 -7.38 11.90
CA GLU A 51 7.76 -6.33 11.08
C GLU A 51 6.36 -6.75 10.65
N LYS A 52 5.31 -6.05 11.08
CA LYS A 52 3.94 -6.42 10.74
C LYS A 52 3.51 -5.71 9.48
N PHE A 53 2.75 -6.40 8.64
CA PHE A 53 2.06 -5.75 7.54
C PHE A 53 0.68 -6.36 7.32
N TRP A 54 -0.17 -5.58 6.65
CA TRP A 54 -1.52 -5.95 6.29
C TRP A 54 -1.64 -6.08 4.78
N ARG A 55 -2.01 -7.26 4.29
CA ARG A 55 -2.24 -7.44 2.85
C ARG A 55 -3.54 -6.75 2.45
N MET A 56 -3.40 -5.77 1.58
CA MET A 56 -4.49 -5.01 1.01
C MET A 56 -4.97 -5.65 -0.31
N PRO A 57 -6.27 -5.55 -0.64
CA PRO A 57 -6.80 -6.09 -1.88
C PRO A 57 -6.33 -5.29 -3.10
N LEU A 58 -6.06 -5.98 -4.20
CA LEU A 58 -5.88 -5.40 -5.53
C LEU A 58 -7.20 -5.47 -6.29
N GLU A 59 -8.13 -4.59 -5.92
CA GLU A 59 -9.50 -4.59 -6.44
C GLU A 59 -9.57 -4.00 -7.85
N GLU A 60 -9.73 -4.85 -8.87
CA GLU A 60 -9.64 -4.45 -10.28
C GLU A 60 -10.74 -3.48 -10.73
N SER A 61 -11.89 -3.43 -10.05
CA SER A 61 -12.99 -2.50 -10.37
C SER A 61 -12.56 -1.02 -10.32
N TYR A 62 -11.47 -0.70 -9.62
CA TYR A 62 -10.89 0.64 -9.57
C TYR A 62 -10.17 1.05 -10.86
N TRP A 63 -9.81 0.08 -11.71
CA TRP A 63 -9.10 0.30 -12.98
C TRP A 63 -9.88 1.16 -13.97
N GLU A 64 -11.22 1.09 -13.95
CA GLU A 64 -12.07 1.90 -14.81
C GLU A 64 -11.81 3.41 -14.65
N SER A 65 -11.49 3.85 -13.44
CA SER A 65 -11.18 5.26 -13.16
C SER A 65 -9.82 5.72 -13.67
N MET A 66 -8.98 4.78 -14.13
CA MET A 66 -7.62 5.06 -14.60
C MET A 66 -7.46 5.00 -16.13
N LYS A 67 -8.53 4.69 -16.86
CA LYS A 67 -8.53 4.75 -18.33
C LYS A 67 -8.37 6.20 -18.81
N SER A 68 -7.48 6.42 -19.77
CA SER A 68 -7.28 7.73 -20.41
C SER A 68 -7.86 7.71 -21.82
N GLY A 69 -8.45 8.84 -22.25
CA GLY A 69 -8.92 9.00 -23.62
C GLY A 69 -7.82 9.34 -24.63
N VAL A 70 -6.60 9.64 -24.16
CA VAL A 70 -5.50 10.14 -24.99
C VAL A 70 -4.21 9.34 -24.81
N ALA A 71 -4.01 8.71 -23.66
CA ALA A 71 -2.82 7.93 -23.30
C ALA A 71 -3.22 6.51 -22.89
N ASP A 72 -2.24 5.66 -22.59
CA ASP A 72 -2.51 4.29 -22.13
C ASP A 72 -3.26 4.26 -20.78
N MET A 73 -2.94 5.20 -19.87
CA MET A 73 -3.60 5.34 -18.57
C MET A 73 -3.36 6.74 -17.95
N VAL A 74 -4.16 7.10 -16.95
CA VAL A 74 -3.88 8.24 -16.06
C VAL A 74 -3.14 7.78 -14.80
N ASN A 75 -2.31 8.65 -14.22
CA ASN A 75 -1.51 8.34 -13.02
C ASN A 75 -2.25 8.53 -11.69
N THR A 76 -3.51 8.98 -11.73
CA THR A 76 -4.35 9.22 -10.55
C THR A 76 -5.75 8.70 -10.80
N GLY A 77 -6.29 7.93 -9.85
CA GLY A 77 -7.69 7.51 -9.86
C GLY A 77 -8.62 8.47 -9.09
N GLY A 78 -9.84 7.99 -8.82
CA GLY A 78 -10.83 8.73 -8.03
C GLY A 78 -10.41 9.02 -6.58
N ARG A 79 -11.22 9.82 -5.85
CA ARG A 79 -10.94 10.20 -4.45
C ARG A 79 -10.85 9.00 -3.49
N GLN A 80 -11.56 7.92 -3.78
CA GLN A 80 -11.61 6.71 -2.96
C GLN A 80 -10.56 5.70 -3.42
N GLY A 81 -9.99 4.94 -2.48
CA GLY A 81 -9.05 3.85 -2.80
C GLY A 81 -7.72 4.31 -3.37
N GLY A 82 -7.21 5.49 -2.98
CA GLY A 82 -5.95 6.04 -3.52
C GLY A 82 -4.76 5.07 -3.47
N ALA A 83 -4.62 4.29 -2.38
CA ALA A 83 -3.58 3.28 -2.26
C ALA A 83 -3.78 2.10 -3.24
N ILE A 84 -5.03 1.65 -3.45
CA ILE A 84 -5.38 0.60 -4.41
C ILE A 84 -5.11 1.08 -5.83
N ASN A 85 -5.53 2.30 -6.17
CA ASN A 85 -5.26 2.93 -7.48
C ASN A 85 -3.75 3.00 -7.76
N ALA A 86 -2.96 3.46 -6.80
CA ALA A 86 -1.51 3.54 -6.93
C ALA A 86 -0.89 2.14 -7.12
N ALA A 87 -1.35 1.14 -6.37
CA ALA A 87 -0.86 -0.24 -6.52
C ALA A 87 -1.22 -0.85 -7.88
N LEU A 88 -2.45 -0.62 -8.38
CA LEU A 88 -2.88 -1.07 -9.70
C LEU A 88 -2.13 -0.37 -10.84
N PHE A 89 -1.81 0.91 -10.68
CA PHE A 89 -0.95 1.64 -11.62
C PHE A 89 0.44 1.00 -11.67
N LEU A 90 1.07 0.75 -10.52
CA LEU A 90 2.38 0.10 -10.45
C LEU A 90 2.36 -1.33 -11.01
N LYS A 91 1.27 -2.07 -10.82
CA LYS A 91 1.08 -3.43 -11.36
C LYS A 91 1.28 -3.49 -12.87
N GLN A 92 0.97 -2.42 -13.62
CA GLN A 92 1.14 -2.40 -15.08
C GLN A 92 2.60 -2.43 -15.55
N PHE A 93 3.54 -2.11 -14.67
CA PHE A 93 4.98 -2.07 -14.98
C PHE A 93 5.72 -3.31 -14.47
N VAL A 94 5.01 -4.28 -13.89
CA VAL A 94 5.58 -5.53 -13.39
C VAL A 94 5.16 -6.66 -14.31
N ASP A 95 6.13 -7.31 -14.94
CA ASP A 95 5.86 -8.50 -15.74
C ASP A 95 5.36 -9.65 -14.86
N GLU A 96 4.34 -10.37 -15.32
CA GLU A 96 3.80 -11.55 -14.62
C GLU A 96 4.84 -12.67 -14.41
N LYS A 97 5.93 -12.62 -15.18
CA LYS A 97 7.03 -13.61 -15.15
C LYS A 97 8.14 -13.24 -14.17
N VAL A 98 8.03 -12.14 -13.42
CA VAL A 98 9.03 -11.79 -12.40
C VAL A 98 9.02 -12.87 -11.32
N LYS A 99 9.97 -13.80 -11.42
CA LYS A 99 10.33 -14.72 -10.35
C LYS A 99 11.28 -13.96 -9.43
N VAL A 100 10.91 -13.83 -8.17
CA VAL A 100 11.86 -13.40 -7.15
C VAL A 100 12.82 -14.57 -6.97
N ASP A 101 14.03 -14.46 -7.52
CA ASP A 101 15.11 -15.41 -7.21
C ASP A 101 15.43 -15.23 -5.72
N ALA A 102 14.95 -16.16 -4.90
CA ALA A 102 15.38 -16.28 -3.52
C ALA A 102 16.89 -16.61 -3.54
N ARG A 103 17.71 -15.62 -3.23
CA ARG A 103 19.13 -15.80 -2.90
C ARG A 103 19.29 -16.05 -1.43
#